data_AF-A0A834XXY5-F1
#
_entry.id   AF-A0A834XXY5-F1
#
_cell.length_a   1.000
_cell.length_b   1.000
_cell.length_c   1.000
_cell.angle_alpha   90.00
_cell.angle_beta   90.00
_cell.angle_gamma   90.00
#
_symmetry.space_group_name_H-M   'P 1'
#
loop_
_entity.id
_entity.type
_entity.pdbx_description
1 polymer ?
#
loop_
_entity_poly.entity_id
_entity_poly.type
_entity_poly.pdbx_seq_one_letter_code
_entity_poly.pdbx_strand_id
1 'polypeptide(L)'
;MSNNNERLAPIKPLQFYSQQVQKRVEEIENFSYTQKWTKEEKTMPKRLMGPTQFRSEFFKQANSIDIYYKNNTNDNPLSIFVQQDDCGYRKFIVSHPEIYWWSFMNKLTPAQRCTYELIIEGEPCCLYLDLEYEKELNPNSNGIEMTKTIMEIICGYYYKFFGIRCTEKNIINLDSTTDKKFSRHLIFRIKNIAFKDNSHVGRLLKNIVSDIEFYLATNGASFHDVLSYIERKDLENLFIKTDKKTKLFIDTTVYSKNRHFRIYKATKWTKNSYLERSNECTYTLIDQSNKDKELCYFLESLISYHPDKKNLSIIEFNHGYSDSLTQQTQQSTQRSQANTQTTSSKYPVIDKYIGLINAPGVIRQSKYFDSTNCIVYDIAGNRYCSNIGRQHKSNGIYWVVDLNKKCAYQKCHDVDDCFNYRSPSIKLPAEVAFVIEDDDDNLFSTIDDDDGDDTRNDQSSVSINFNQSI
;
A
#
# COMPACT_ATOMS: atom_id res chain seq x y z
N MET A 1 31.75 37.65 -3.46
CA MET A 1 31.39 37.68 -4.89
C MET A 1 31.98 36.40 -5.47
N SER A 2 31.23 35.36 -5.86
CA SER A 2 30.00 35.34 -6.66
C SER A 2 29.21 34.06 -6.36
N ASN A 3 27.89 34.18 -6.15
CA ASN A 3 26.97 33.06 -5.94
C ASN A 3 26.71 32.33 -7.27
N ASN A 4 27.11 31.05 -7.35
CA ASN A 4 26.63 30.13 -8.39
C ASN A 4 25.24 29.59 -7.99
N ASN A 5 24.20 30.32 -8.36
CA ASN A 5 22.84 29.80 -8.46
C ASN A 5 22.75 28.93 -9.73
N GLU A 6 23.09 27.65 -9.63
CA GLU A 6 22.66 26.68 -10.64
C GLU A 6 21.13 26.57 -10.57
N ARG A 7 20.47 27.19 -11.55
CA ARG A 7 19.05 26.97 -11.84
C ARG A 7 18.84 25.48 -12.11
N LEU A 8 18.18 24.79 -11.18
CA LEU A 8 17.63 23.45 -11.40
C LEU A 8 16.58 23.54 -12.53
N ALA A 9 17.00 23.26 -13.76
CA ALA A 9 16.13 23.18 -14.91
C ALA A 9 15.43 21.80 -14.96
N PRO A 10 14.17 21.71 -15.45
CA PRO A 10 13.49 20.44 -15.65
C PRO A 10 14.24 19.55 -16.68
N ILE A 11 14.30 18.25 -16.40
CA ILE A 11 14.93 17.24 -17.26
C ILE A 11 14.00 16.92 -18.44
N LYS A 12 14.46 17.13 -19.68
CA LYS A 12 13.69 16.93 -20.90
C LYS A 12 13.34 15.44 -21.16
N PRO A 13 12.13 15.09 -21.64
CA PRO A 13 11.77 13.72 -21.95
C PRO A 13 12.04 13.42 -23.42
N LEU A 14 13.30 13.12 -23.75
CA LEU A 14 13.69 12.69 -25.10
C LEU A 14 13.72 11.16 -25.29
N GLN A 15 13.13 10.39 -24.37
CA GLN A 15 13.24 8.91 -24.41
C GLN A 15 11.91 8.14 -24.33
N PHE A 16 10.74 8.79 -24.30
CA PHE A 16 9.48 8.09 -23.98
C PHE A 16 8.32 8.24 -24.98
N TYR A 17 8.38 9.14 -25.97
CA TYR A 17 7.24 9.37 -26.87
C TYR A 17 7.60 9.40 -28.36
N SER A 18 6.65 8.96 -29.19
CA SER A 18 6.76 8.91 -30.65
C SER A 18 6.87 10.31 -31.27
N GLN A 19 7.39 10.40 -32.50
CA GLN A 19 7.64 11.67 -33.22
C GLN A 19 6.39 12.56 -33.36
N GLN A 20 5.18 11.99 -33.37
CA GLN A 20 3.92 12.76 -33.41
C GLN A 20 3.63 13.51 -32.10
N VAL A 21 4.02 12.95 -30.96
CA VAL A 21 3.88 13.59 -29.65
C VAL A 21 4.91 14.71 -29.49
N GLN A 22 6.11 14.53 -30.06
CA GLN A 22 7.18 15.53 -30.03
C GLN A 22 6.78 16.81 -30.79
N LYS A 23 6.16 16.69 -31.97
CA LYS A 23 5.63 17.86 -32.70
C LYS A 23 4.56 18.64 -31.93
N ARG A 24 3.66 17.94 -31.22
CA ARG A 24 2.65 18.60 -30.39
C ARG A 24 3.26 19.35 -29.19
N VAL A 25 4.35 18.85 -28.63
CA VAL A 25 5.09 19.56 -27.56
C VAL A 25 5.68 20.87 -28.09
N GLU A 26 6.29 20.86 -29.27
CA GLU A 26 6.84 22.08 -29.90
C GLU A 26 5.75 23.11 -30.25
N GLU A 27 4.58 22.67 -30.72
CA GLU A 27 3.45 23.55 -31.01
C GLU A 27 2.88 24.21 -29.73
N ILE A 28 2.85 23.47 -28.61
CA ILE A 28 2.36 23.97 -27.31
C ILE A 28 3.39 24.91 -26.66
N GLU A 29 4.69 24.61 -26.75
CA GLU A 29 5.77 25.48 -26.25
C GLU A 29 5.73 26.86 -26.94
N ASN A 30 5.56 26.87 -28.26
CA ASN A 30 5.46 28.10 -29.05
C ASN A 30 4.19 28.91 -28.74
N PHE A 31 3.08 28.25 -28.42
CA PHE A 31 1.85 28.92 -27.99
C PHE A 31 1.98 29.54 -26.58
N SER A 32 2.69 28.88 -25.65
CA SER A 32 2.86 29.37 -24.28
C SER A 32 3.74 30.63 -24.18
N TYR A 33 4.68 30.80 -25.11
CA TYR A 33 5.60 31.94 -25.12
C TYR A 33 4.94 33.28 -25.51
N THR A 34 3.75 33.25 -26.14
CA THR A 34 3.09 34.45 -26.69
C THR A 34 2.01 35.05 -25.78
N GLN A 35 1.65 34.43 -24.65
CA GLN A 35 0.73 35.02 -23.67
C GLN A 35 1.38 35.25 -22.30
N LYS A 36 2.14 36.32 -22.17
CA LYS A 36 2.38 36.96 -20.86
C LYS A 36 1.40 38.11 -20.68
N TRP A 37 0.28 37.82 -20.03
CA TRP A 37 -0.63 38.84 -19.49
C TRP A 37 -0.40 38.99 -17.99
N THR A 38 -0.14 40.21 -17.54
CA THR A 38 -0.05 40.60 -16.13
C THR A 38 -1.43 40.50 -15.48
N LYS A 39 -1.74 39.32 -14.92
CA LYS A 39 -2.91 39.12 -14.06
C LYS A 39 -2.51 39.51 -12.64
N GLU A 40 -3.21 40.47 -12.03
CA GLU A 40 -3.04 40.77 -10.61
C GLU A 40 -3.10 39.46 -9.81
N GLU A 41 -2.04 39.17 -9.04
CA GLU A 41 -1.99 37.94 -8.25
C GLU A 41 -3.03 38.04 -7.14
N LYS A 42 -4.19 37.41 -7.35
CA LYS A 42 -5.14 37.19 -6.27
C LYS A 42 -4.41 36.46 -5.13
N THR A 43 -4.46 37.04 -3.93
CA THR A 43 -3.94 36.43 -2.69
C THR A 43 -5.11 36.01 -1.81
N MET A 44 -4.94 34.90 -1.08
CA MET A 44 -5.98 34.43 -0.17
C MET A 44 -6.09 35.40 1.01
N PRO A 45 -7.30 35.89 1.35
CA PRO A 45 -7.50 36.73 2.53
C PRO A 45 -7.02 36.01 3.79
N LYS A 46 -6.20 36.67 4.61
CA LYS A 46 -5.79 36.17 5.93
C LYS A 46 -6.96 36.27 6.90
N ARG A 47 -7.25 35.19 7.62
CA ARG A 47 -8.27 35.15 8.68
C ARG A 47 -7.59 34.82 10.00
N LEU A 48 -7.97 35.50 11.08
CA LEU A 48 -7.38 35.30 12.41
C LEU A 48 -7.52 33.85 12.91
N MET A 49 -8.65 33.22 12.60
CA MET A 49 -8.96 31.81 12.92
C MET A 49 -8.79 30.88 11.71
N GLY A 50 -8.15 31.34 10.64
CA GLY A 50 -7.88 30.54 9.46
C GLY A 50 -6.60 29.71 9.60
N PRO A 51 -6.41 28.71 8.72
CA PRO A 51 -5.19 27.91 8.74
C PRO A 51 -3.96 28.74 8.39
N THR A 52 -2.79 28.25 8.81
CA THR A 52 -1.53 28.89 8.43
C THR A 52 -1.37 28.88 6.91
N GLN A 53 -0.84 29.97 6.34
CA GLN A 53 -0.59 30.07 4.90
C GLN A 53 0.68 29.32 4.47
N PHE A 54 1.11 28.32 5.25
CA PHE A 54 2.26 27.50 4.90
C PHE A 54 2.01 26.78 3.58
N ARG A 55 2.92 27.00 2.63
CA ARG A 55 2.92 26.36 1.32
C ARG A 55 4.36 26.19 0.86
N SER A 56 4.70 24.99 0.43
CA SER A 56 6.01 24.69 -0.15
C SER A 56 5.87 23.75 -1.34
N GLU A 57 6.76 23.90 -2.32
CA GLU A 57 6.68 23.20 -3.60
C GLU A 57 7.99 22.46 -3.89
N PHE A 58 7.87 21.23 -4.40
CA PHE A 58 8.99 20.32 -4.66
C PHE A 58 8.80 19.57 -5.96
N PHE A 59 9.89 19.15 -6.59
CA PHE A 59 9.88 18.29 -7.77
C PHE A 59 10.22 16.83 -7.46
N LYS A 60 10.65 16.54 -6.22
CA LYS A 60 10.91 15.18 -5.72
C LYS A 60 9.93 14.86 -4.60
N GLN A 61 9.26 13.70 -4.70
CA GLN A 61 8.30 13.25 -3.71
C GLN A 61 8.91 13.13 -2.31
N ALA A 62 10.12 12.56 -2.20
CA ALA A 62 10.81 12.40 -0.92
C ALA A 62 10.97 13.73 -0.18
N ASN A 63 11.41 14.79 -0.88
CA ASN A 63 11.56 16.11 -0.28
C ASN A 63 10.23 16.68 0.25
N SER A 64 9.12 16.45 -0.47
CA SER A 64 7.80 16.87 0.01
C SER A 64 7.34 16.08 1.23
N ILE A 65 7.68 14.80 1.33
CA ILE A 65 7.38 13.95 2.49
C ILE A 65 8.18 14.40 3.71
N ASP A 66 9.47 14.69 3.53
CA ASP A 66 10.32 15.21 4.62
C ASP A 66 9.77 16.52 5.18
N ILE A 67 9.34 17.41 4.29
CA ILE A 67 8.80 18.72 4.68
C ILE A 67 7.41 18.60 5.30
N TYR A 68 6.60 17.66 4.81
CA TYR A 68 5.34 17.28 5.44
C TYR A 68 5.57 16.86 6.89
N TYR A 69 6.42 15.87 7.16
CA TYR A 69 6.64 15.39 8.53
C TYR A 69 7.23 16.45 9.46
N LYS A 70 8.04 17.38 8.93
CA LYS A 70 8.60 18.49 9.72
C LYS A 70 7.57 19.53 10.13
N ASN A 71 6.50 19.73 9.34
CA ASN A 71 5.57 20.87 9.51
C ASN A 71 4.12 20.43 9.82
N ASN A 72 3.79 19.15 9.65
CA ASN A 72 2.47 18.60 9.90
C ASN A 72 2.28 18.40 11.41
N THR A 73 1.49 19.27 12.03
CA THR A 73 1.18 19.21 13.45
C THR A 73 -0.31 19.03 13.67
N ASN A 74 -0.73 18.73 14.90
CA ASN A 74 -2.16 18.60 15.23
C ASN A 74 -2.91 19.93 15.04
N ASP A 75 -2.26 21.07 15.27
CA ASP A 75 -2.88 22.40 15.15
C ASP A 75 -2.81 22.95 13.73
N ASN A 76 -2.00 22.32 12.86
CA ASN A 76 -1.84 22.68 11.46
C ASN A 76 -1.69 21.42 10.60
N PRO A 77 -2.78 20.67 10.39
CA PRO A 77 -2.75 19.47 9.58
C PRO A 77 -2.51 19.82 8.11
N LEU A 78 -1.50 19.20 7.52
CA LEU A 78 -1.11 19.42 6.14
C LEU A 78 -1.52 18.23 5.26
N SER A 79 -1.52 18.46 3.95
CA SER A 79 -1.58 17.40 2.94
C SER A 79 -0.54 17.67 1.85
N ILE A 80 -0.21 16.64 1.08
CA ILE A 80 0.65 16.76 -0.10
C ILE A 80 -0.22 16.58 -1.34
N PHE A 81 -0.24 17.60 -2.18
CA PHE A 81 -0.93 17.60 -3.47
C PHE A 81 0.07 17.42 -4.60
N VAL A 82 -0.26 16.58 -5.57
CA VAL A 82 0.53 16.34 -6.77
C VAL A 82 -0.18 17.02 -7.93
N GLN A 83 0.34 18.17 -8.36
CA GLN A 83 -0.17 18.89 -9.52
C GLN A 83 0.64 18.50 -10.74
N GLN A 84 -0.05 18.08 -11.81
CA GLN A 84 0.56 17.80 -13.10
C GLN A 84 0.36 18.99 -14.04
N ASP A 85 1.45 19.46 -14.65
CA ASP A 85 1.41 20.58 -15.60
C ASP A 85 1.12 20.14 -17.04
N ASP A 86 1.03 21.11 -17.94
CA ASP A 86 0.71 20.89 -19.36
C ASP A 86 1.77 20.07 -20.09
N CYS A 87 3.00 20.04 -19.58
CA CYS A 87 4.11 19.22 -20.09
C CYS A 87 4.15 17.82 -19.46
N GLY A 88 3.22 17.52 -18.55
CA GLY A 88 3.13 16.24 -17.84
C GLY A 88 4.04 16.12 -16.62
N TYR A 89 4.81 17.16 -16.27
CA TYR A 89 5.64 17.13 -15.07
C TYR A 89 4.79 17.22 -13.82
N ARG A 90 5.20 16.50 -12.77
CA ARG A 90 4.55 16.51 -11.47
C ARG A 90 5.29 17.41 -10.50
N LYS A 91 4.55 18.31 -9.88
CA LYS A 91 4.99 19.14 -8.76
C LYS A 91 4.25 18.72 -7.49
N PHE A 92 4.99 18.55 -6.40
CA PHE A 92 4.48 18.18 -5.10
C PHE A 92 4.34 19.44 -4.24
N ILE A 93 3.16 19.68 -3.70
CA ILE A 93 2.79 20.89 -2.99
C ILE A 93 2.36 20.49 -1.58
N VAL A 94 3.13 20.88 -0.57
CA VAL A 94 2.78 20.68 0.84
C VAL A 94 2.05 21.93 1.31
N SER A 95 0.79 21.79 1.73
CA SER A 95 -0.07 22.92 2.10
C SER A 95 -1.20 22.45 3.01
N HIS A 96 -1.76 23.36 3.80
CA HIS A 96 -3.06 23.12 4.41
C HIS A 96 -4.12 22.97 3.30
N PRO A 97 -5.06 22.00 3.38
CA PRO A 97 -6.04 21.76 2.33
C PRO A 97 -6.90 22.96 1.95
N GLU A 98 -7.39 23.76 2.89
CA GLU A 98 -8.18 24.97 2.57
C GLU A 98 -7.39 26.00 1.75
N ILE A 99 -6.10 26.17 2.06
CA ILE A 99 -5.20 27.07 1.33
C ILE A 99 -4.99 26.54 -0.09
N TYR A 100 -4.83 25.22 -0.22
CA TYR A 100 -4.71 24.59 -1.53
C TYR A 100 -5.99 24.74 -2.34
N TRP A 101 -7.16 24.46 -1.76
CA TRP A 101 -8.47 24.59 -2.39
C TRP A 101 -8.70 25.99 -2.95
N TRP A 102 -8.40 27.01 -2.15
CA TRP A 102 -8.56 28.40 -2.59
C TRP A 102 -7.71 28.68 -3.83
N SER A 103 -6.44 28.28 -3.84
CA SER A 103 -5.56 28.43 -5.01
C SER A 103 -6.06 27.60 -6.20
N PHE A 104 -6.48 26.37 -5.95
CA PHE A 104 -6.97 25.44 -6.96
C PHE A 104 -8.22 25.98 -7.68
N MET A 105 -9.14 26.60 -6.96
CA MET A 105 -10.37 27.16 -7.53
C MET A 105 -10.17 28.53 -8.17
N ASN A 106 -9.29 29.39 -7.62
CA ASN A 106 -9.17 30.79 -8.04
C ASN A 106 -8.00 31.07 -9.01
N LYS A 107 -6.96 30.23 -9.02
CA LYS A 107 -5.75 30.44 -9.84
C LYS A 107 -5.64 29.51 -11.03
N LEU A 108 -6.19 28.30 -10.94
CA LEU A 108 -6.12 27.31 -12.03
C LEU A 108 -7.38 27.37 -12.90
N THR A 109 -7.18 27.35 -14.22
CA THR A 109 -8.27 27.09 -15.15
C THR A 109 -8.75 25.65 -15.00
N PRO A 110 -9.99 25.31 -15.38
CA PRO A 110 -10.47 23.93 -15.32
C PRO A 110 -9.53 22.90 -15.96
N ALA A 111 -8.98 23.19 -17.14
CA ALA A 111 -8.02 22.31 -17.83
C ALA A 111 -6.71 22.08 -17.04
N GLN A 112 -6.29 23.06 -16.24
CA GLN A 112 -5.08 22.99 -15.41
C GLN A 112 -5.30 22.27 -14.07
N ARG A 113 -6.54 21.91 -13.73
CA ARG A 113 -6.89 21.18 -12.49
C ARG A 113 -6.54 19.71 -12.58
N CYS A 114 -5.34 19.37 -13.07
CA CYS A 114 -4.82 18.02 -13.01
C CYS A 114 -4.09 17.82 -11.68
N THR A 115 -4.82 17.37 -10.67
CA THR A 115 -4.33 17.27 -9.30
C THR A 115 -4.73 15.96 -8.64
N TYR A 116 -3.81 15.44 -7.84
CA TYR A 116 -3.97 14.27 -7.02
C TYR A 116 -3.58 14.60 -5.57
N GLU A 117 -4.14 13.89 -4.61
CA GLU A 117 -3.62 13.77 -3.25
C GLU A 117 -2.56 12.68 -3.23
N LEU A 118 -1.51 12.86 -2.44
CA LEU A 118 -0.55 11.81 -2.11
C LEU A 118 -0.96 11.10 -0.82
N ILE A 119 -1.41 9.86 -0.93
CA ILE A 119 -1.70 8.97 0.20
C ILE A 119 -0.37 8.35 0.63
N ILE A 120 0.24 8.94 1.66
CA ILE A 120 1.58 8.57 2.14
C ILE A 120 1.55 7.16 2.75
N GLU A 121 2.58 6.37 2.48
CA GLU A 121 2.74 5.05 3.10
C GLU A 121 2.77 5.15 4.62
N GLY A 122 1.98 4.31 5.30
CA GLY A 122 1.93 4.22 6.75
C GLY A 122 1.11 5.32 7.44
N GLU A 123 0.54 6.27 6.70
CA GLU A 123 -0.36 7.28 7.26
C GLU A 123 -1.82 6.79 7.29
N PRO A 124 -2.59 7.16 8.34
CA PRO A 124 -4.01 6.86 8.42
C PRO A 124 -4.80 7.36 7.22
N CYS A 125 -5.79 6.57 6.80
CA CYS A 125 -6.67 6.93 5.71
C CYS A 125 -8.08 6.38 5.88
N CYS A 126 -9.07 7.00 5.22
CA CYS A 126 -10.39 6.41 5.06
C CYS A 126 -10.36 5.18 4.13
N LEU A 127 -11.42 4.36 4.17
CA LEU A 127 -11.68 3.40 3.09
C LEU A 127 -12.09 4.19 1.85
N TYR A 128 -11.46 3.90 0.73
CA TYR A 128 -11.78 4.47 -0.56
C TYR A 128 -11.82 3.38 -1.62
N LEU A 129 -12.54 3.59 -2.72
CA LEU A 129 -12.62 2.68 -3.86
C LEU A 129 -12.42 3.47 -5.15
N ASP A 130 -11.76 2.85 -6.12
CA ASP A 130 -11.74 3.28 -7.52
C ASP A 130 -12.51 2.24 -8.33
N LEU A 131 -13.70 2.62 -8.80
CA LEU A 131 -14.63 1.77 -9.54
C LEU A 131 -14.52 2.10 -11.02
N GLU A 132 -14.23 1.12 -11.86
CA GLU A 132 -14.12 1.36 -13.29
C GLU A 132 -14.33 0.14 -14.17
N TYR A 133 -14.94 0.38 -15.34
CA TYR A 133 -15.01 -0.56 -16.44
C TYR A 133 -15.21 0.15 -17.78
N GLU A 134 -14.83 -0.53 -18.86
CA GLU A 134 -15.05 -0.06 -20.23
C GLU A 134 -16.47 -0.45 -20.68
N LYS A 135 -17.22 0.55 -21.16
CA LYS A 135 -18.64 0.36 -21.53
C LYS A 135 -18.82 -0.48 -22.77
N GLU A 136 -17.88 -0.39 -23.72
CA GLU A 136 -17.90 -1.18 -24.96
C GLU A 136 -17.79 -2.69 -24.69
N LEU A 137 -16.92 -3.09 -23.77
CA LEU A 137 -16.77 -4.49 -23.37
C LEU A 137 -17.90 -4.98 -22.45
N ASN A 138 -18.65 -4.05 -21.84
CA ASN A 138 -19.65 -4.33 -20.81
C ASN A 138 -20.96 -3.54 -21.07
N PRO A 139 -21.62 -3.74 -22.23
CA PRO A 139 -22.76 -2.91 -22.64
C PRO A 139 -24.01 -3.10 -21.76
N ASN A 140 -24.11 -4.24 -21.08
CA ASN A 140 -25.25 -4.58 -20.22
C ASN A 140 -25.00 -4.26 -18.74
N SER A 141 -23.82 -3.76 -18.37
CA SER A 141 -23.48 -3.45 -16.99
C SER A 141 -24.12 -2.14 -16.54
N ASN A 142 -24.94 -2.20 -15.48
CA ASN A 142 -25.51 -1.03 -14.84
C ASN A 142 -24.62 -0.55 -13.70
N GLY A 143 -23.70 0.36 -14.00
CA GLY A 143 -22.73 0.86 -13.03
C GLY A 143 -23.35 1.55 -11.81
N ILE A 144 -24.57 2.12 -11.92
CA ILE A 144 -25.26 2.74 -10.77
C ILE A 144 -25.68 1.66 -9.78
N GLU A 145 -26.37 0.62 -10.23
CA GLU A 145 -26.80 -0.49 -9.37
C GLU A 145 -25.60 -1.26 -8.81
N MET A 146 -24.59 -1.54 -9.64
CA MET A 146 -23.34 -2.17 -9.17
C MET A 146 -22.67 -1.35 -8.06
N THR A 147 -22.67 0.00 -8.18
CA THR A 147 -22.14 0.90 -7.15
C THR A 147 -22.94 0.78 -5.85
N LYS A 148 -24.26 0.71 -5.92
CA LYS A 148 -25.12 0.55 -4.76
C LYS A 148 -24.88 -0.78 -4.06
N THR A 149 -24.87 -1.89 -4.81
CA THR A 149 -24.58 -3.22 -4.27
C THR A 149 -23.22 -3.27 -3.57
N ILE A 150 -22.16 -2.68 -4.16
CA ILE A 150 -20.85 -2.69 -3.50
C ILE A 150 -20.83 -1.80 -2.24
N MET A 151 -21.56 -0.68 -2.22
CA MET A 151 -21.71 0.13 -1.01
C MET A 151 -22.38 -0.66 0.11
N GLU A 152 -23.44 -1.41 -0.20
CA GLU A 152 -24.16 -2.26 0.77
C GLU A 152 -23.25 -3.37 1.32
N ILE A 153 -22.51 -4.07 0.45
CA ILE A 153 -21.49 -5.07 0.86
C ILE A 153 -20.51 -4.45 1.83
N ILE A 154 -19.86 -3.34 1.45
CA ILE A 154 -18.81 -2.73 2.26
C ILE A 154 -19.36 -2.24 3.61
N CYS A 155 -20.59 -1.72 3.65
CA CYS A 155 -21.26 -1.37 4.90
C CYS A 155 -21.48 -2.58 5.80
N GLY A 156 -21.89 -3.72 5.23
CA GLY A 156 -22.00 -4.99 5.94
C GLY A 156 -20.67 -5.46 6.53
N TYR A 157 -19.58 -5.37 5.76
CA TYR A 157 -18.22 -5.70 6.24
C TYR A 157 -17.72 -4.74 7.32
N TYR A 158 -18.05 -3.44 7.22
CA TYR A 158 -17.74 -2.47 8.27
C TYR A 158 -18.39 -2.86 9.60
N TYR A 159 -19.64 -3.29 9.56
CA TYR A 159 -20.35 -3.74 10.75
C TYR A 159 -19.80 -5.09 11.26
N LYS A 160 -19.60 -6.07 10.38
CA LYS A 160 -19.08 -7.41 10.72
C LYS A 160 -17.73 -7.34 11.45
N PHE A 161 -16.77 -6.59 10.91
CA PHE A 161 -15.40 -6.60 11.41
C PHE A 161 -15.10 -5.53 12.46
N PHE A 162 -15.83 -4.42 12.47
CA PHE A 162 -15.53 -3.30 13.35
C PHE A 162 -16.70 -2.84 14.22
N GLY A 163 -17.89 -3.43 14.06
CA GLY A 163 -19.10 -2.97 14.75
C GLY A 163 -19.54 -1.55 14.37
N ILE A 164 -18.99 -1.00 13.28
CA ILE A 164 -19.23 0.38 12.85
C ILE A 164 -20.45 0.41 11.93
N ARG A 165 -21.45 1.23 12.29
CA ARG A 165 -22.59 1.51 11.42
C ARG A 165 -22.16 2.48 10.32
N CYS A 166 -22.10 1.98 9.10
CA CYS A 166 -21.87 2.77 7.90
C CYS A 166 -23.12 2.70 7.01
N THR A 167 -23.50 3.82 6.41
CA THR A 167 -24.62 3.93 5.47
C THR A 167 -24.21 4.78 4.28
N GLU A 168 -25.05 4.87 3.24
CA GLU A 168 -24.79 5.75 2.08
C GLU A 168 -24.54 7.22 2.47
N LYS A 169 -25.14 7.67 3.59
CA LYS A 169 -24.92 9.02 4.13
C LYS A 169 -23.48 9.27 4.59
N ASN A 170 -22.68 8.21 4.76
CA ASN A 170 -21.27 8.27 5.13
C ASN A 170 -20.34 8.12 3.92
N ILE A 171 -20.87 7.95 2.71
CA ILE A 171 -20.08 7.63 1.51
C ILE A 171 -20.17 8.78 0.52
N ILE A 172 -19.05 9.44 0.26
CA ILE A 172 -18.93 10.42 -0.82
C ILE A 172 -18.79 9.63 -2.12
N ASN A 173 -19.79 9.77 -3.01
CA ASN A 173 -19.79 9.16 -4.33
C ASN A 173 -19.43 10.20 -5.38
N LEU A 174 -18.23 10.06 -5.96
CA LEU A 174 -17.72 10.94 -6.99
C LEU A 174 -17.74 10.24 -8.36
N ASP A 175 -18.20 10.93 -9.39
CA ASP A 175 -18.37 10.46 -10.75
C ASP A 175 -17.44 11.21 -11.72
N SER A 176 -16.83 10.47 -12.63
CA SER A 176 -16.09 11.00 -13.79
C SER A 176 -16.31 10.15 -15.05
N THR A 177 -17.47 9.49 -15.09
CA THR A 177 -17.95 8.64 -16.17
C THR A 177 -18.01 9.42 -17.47
N THR A 178 -17.67 8.75 -18.55
CA THR A 178 -17.70 9.26 -19.92
C THR A 178 -18.52 8.31 -20.79
N ASP A 179 -18.72 8.64 -22.06
CA ASP A 179 -19.41 7.76 -23.00
C ASP A 179 -18.70 6.42 -23.19
N LYS A 180 -17.37 6.38 -22.99
CA LYS A 180 -16.55 5.18 -23.20
C LYS A 180 -16.28 4.38 -21.92
N LYS A 181 -16.24 5.05 -20.77
CA LYS A 181 -15.76 4.47 -19.52
C LYS A 181 -16.64 4.87 -18.35
N PHE A 182 -17.09 3.89 -17.57
CA PHE A 182 -17.62 4.11 -16.23
C PHE A 182 -16.47 4.34 -15.26
N SER A 183 -16.54 5.38 -14.43
CA SER A 183 -15.47 5.69 -13.46
C SER A 183 -16.02 6.46 -12.26
N ARG A 184 -15.99 5.84 -11.09
CA ARG A 184 -16.41 6.44 -9.83
C ARG A 184 -15.37 6.27 -8.74
N HIS A 185 -15.25 7.26 -7.85
CA HIS A 185 -14.54 7.11 -6.59
C HIS A 185 -15.57 7.07 -5.46
N LEU A 186 -15.46 6.09 -4.57
CA LEU A 186 -16.22 6.07 -3.32
C LEU A 186 -15.28 6.36 -2.17
N ILE A 187 -15.64 7.27 -1.26
CA ILE A 187 -14.83 7.60 -0.07
C ILE A 187 -15.74 7.45 1.16
N PHE A 188 -15.40 6.50 2.02
CA PHE A 188 -16.17 6.16 3.22
C PHE A 188 -15.68 7.05 4.37
N ARG A 189 -16.37 8.16 4.56
CA ARG A 189 -16.03 9.18 5.55
C ARG A 189 -16.92 9.04 6.78
N ILE A 190 -16.36 8.42 7.81
CA ILE A 190 -16.98 8.30 9.13
C ILE A 190 -16.21 9.20 10.10
N LYS A 191 -16.93 9.99 10.89
CA LYS A 191 -16.33 10.96 11.80
C LYS A 191 -15.37 10.25 12.77
N ASN A 192 -14.15 10.77 12.86
CA ASN A 192 -13.11 10.31 13.80
C ASN A 192 -12.73 8.83 13.66
N ILE A 193 -12.91 8.23 12.48
CA ILE A 193 -12.47 6.85 12.20
C ILE A 193 -11.58 6.86 10.96
N ALA A 194 -10.46 6.15 11.03
CA ALA A 194 -9.57 5.88 9.91
C ALA A 194 -8.99 4.46 10.00
N PHE A 195 -8.70 3.86 8.85
CA PHE A 195 -7.79 2.72 8.80
C PHE A 195 -6.37 3.20 9.11
N LYS A 196 -5.56 2.31 9.71
CA LYS A 196 -4.16 2.56 10.01
C LYS A 196 -3.35 3.04 8.81
N ASP A 197 -3.56 2.42 7.66
CA ASP A 197 -3.04 2.86 6.37
C ASP A 197 -3.81 2.20 5.21
N ASN A 198 -3.46 2.56 3.98
CA ASN A 198 -4.11 2.05 2.79
C ASN A 198 -3.86 0.54 2.54
N SER A 199 -2.84 -0.06 3.18
CA SER A 199 -2.58 -1.49 3.07
C SER A 199 -3.62 -2.32 3.82
N HIS A 200 -4.13 -1.82 4.96
CA HIS A 200 -5.23 -2.45 5.68
C HIS A 200 -6.54 -2.36 4.88
N VAL A 201 -6.80 -1.23 4.21
CA VAL A 201 -7.93 -1.09 3.28
C VAL A 201 -7.83 -2.10 2.14
N GLY A 202 -6.64 -2.21 1.52
CA GLY A 202 -6.40 -3.16 0.45
C GLY A 202 -6.56 -4.61 0.87
N ARG A 203 -6.17 -4.98 2.10
CA ARG A 203 -6.38 -6.33 2.66
C ARG A 203 -7.85 -6.63 2.85
N LEU A 204 -8.62 -5.71 3.44
CA LEU A 204 -10.06 -5.87 3.59
C LEU A 204 -10.74 -6.10 2.24
N LEU A 205 -10.40 -5.30 1.23
CA LEU A 205 -11.01 -5.44 -0.09
C LEU A 205 -10.62 -6.72 -0.81
N LYS A 206 -9.39 -7.20 -0.64
CA LYS A 206 -8.98 -8.51 -1.15
C LYS A 206 -9.77 -9.64 -0.50
N ASN A 207 -10.01 -9.58 0.81
CA ASN A 207 -10.87 -10.53 1.50
C ASN A 207 -12.31 -10.46 0.97
N ILE A 208 -12.90 -9.27 0.85
CA ILE A 208 -14.25 -9.09 0.28
C ILE A 208 -14.37 -9.68 -1.12
N VAL A 209 -13.40 -9.40 -2.00
CA VAL A 209 -13.38 -9.96 -3.36
C VAL A 209 -13.33 -11.49 -3.31
N SER A 210 -12.45 -12.05 -2.47
CA SER A 210 -12.30 -13.50 -2.32
C SER A 210 -13.58 -14.16 -1.79
N ASP A 211 -14.24 -13.52 -0.82
CA ASP A 211 -15.48 -14.00 -0.23
C ASP A 211 -16.63 -13.98 -1.26
N ILE A 212 -16.72 -12.93 -2.09
CA ILE A 212 -17.69 -12.87 -3.21
C ILE A 212 -17.44 -13.99 -4.21
N GLU A 213 -16.18 -14.16 -4.65
CA GLU A 213 -15.79 -15.21 -5.60
C GLU A 213 -16.11 -16.61 -5.04
N PHE A 214 -15.76 -16.87 -3.79
CA PHE A 214 -16.04 -18.14 -3.12
C PHE A 214 -17.54 -18.39 -2.97
N TYR A 215 -18.30 -17.39 -2.51
CA TYR A 215 -19.75 -17.49 -2.35
C TYR A 215 -20.47 -17.78 -3.68
N LEU A 216 -20.02 -17.14 -4.78
CA LEU A 216 -20.55 -17.42 -6.11
C LEU A 216 -20.17 -18.82 -6.60
N ALA A 217 -18.92 -19.24 -6.40
CA ALA A 217 -18.41 -20.55 -6.83
C ALA A 217 -19.10 -21.72 -6.12
N THR A 218 -19.51 -21.54 -4.86
CA THR A 218 -20.24 -22.56 -4.09
C THR A 218 -21.76 -22.49 -4.26
N ASN A 219 -22.25 -21.76 -5.27
CA ASN A 219 -23.67 -21.55 -5.48
C ASN A 219 -24.42 -20.94 -4.27
N GLY A 220 -23.72 -20.22 -3.39
CA GLY A 220 -24.28 -19.72 -2.14
C GLY A 220 -24.75 -20.81 -1.19
N ALA A 221 -24.20 -22.03 -1.30
CA ALA A 221 -24.64 -23.20 -0.53
C ALA A 221 -24.43 -23.04 0.99
N SER A 222 -23.43 -22.25 1.39
CA SER A 222 -23.17 -21.92 2.79
C SER A 222 -23.61 -20.50 3.10
N PHE A 223 -24.28 -20.33 4.25
CA PHE A 223 -24.63 -19.02 4.76
C PHE A 223 -23.37 -18.16 4.96
N HIS A 224 -23.42 -16.92 4.49
CA HIS A 224 -22.38 -15.93 4.67
C HIS A 224 -22.98 -14.65 5.27
N ASP A 225 -22.43 -14.19 6.40
CA ASP A 225 -23.00 -13.14 7.26
C ASP A 225 -23.34 -11.81 6.55
N VAL A 226 -22.70 -11.53 5.41
CA VAL A 226 -22.97 -10.33 4.61
C VAL A 226 -23.59 -10.66 3.26
N LEU A 227 -23.10 -11.71 2.60
CA LEU A 227 -23.38 -11.95 1.18
C LEU A 227 -24.70 -12.70 0.98
N SER A 228 -25.17 -13.43 2.00
CA SER A 228 -26.47 -14.10 1.95
C SER A 228 -27.67 -13.17 1.97
N TYR A 229 -27.48 -11.88 2.27
CA TYR A 229 -28.53 -10.87 2.23
C TYR A 229 -28.63 -10.14 0.89
N ILE A 230 -27.76 -10.46 -0.06
CA ILE A 230 -27.69 -9.81 -1.37
C ILE A 230 -28.14 -10.81 -2.42
N GLU A 231 -28.98 -10.35 -3.36
CA GLU A 231 -29.39 -11.20 -4.46
C GLU A 231 -28.17 -11.69 -5.23
N ARG A 232 -28.12 -13.01 -5.47
CA ARG A 232 -26.99 -13.63 -6.16
C ARG A 232 -26.70 -12.98 -7.52
N LYS A 233 -27.76 -12.63 -8.25
CA LYS A 233 -27.65 -11.97 -9.55
C LYS A 233 -26.92 -10.63 -9.45
N ASP A 234 -27.14 -9.88 -8.37
CA ASP A 234 -26.47 -8.59 -8.16
C ASP A 234 -24.98 -8.80 -7.85
N LEU A 235 -24.62 -9.86 -7.13
CA LEU A 235 -23.22 -10.24 -6.91
C LEU A 235 -22.53 -10.63 -8.23
N GLU A 236 -23.19 -11.41 -9.09
CA GLU A 236 -22.70 -11.79 -10.41
C GLU A 236 -22.51 -10.55 -11.31
N ASN A 237 -23.41 -9.57 -11.22
CA ASN A 237 -23.35 -8.32 -12.00
C ASN A 237 -22.15 -7.42 -11.63
N LEU A 238 -21.49 -7.63 -10.48
CA LEU A 238 -20.29 -6.87 -10.08
C LEU A 238 -19.06 -7.21 -10.94
N PHE A 239 -19.09 -8.33 -11.65
CA PHE A 239 -18.00 -8.79 -12.49
C PHE A 239 -18.07 -8.17 -13.89
N ILE A 240 -16.96 -7.59 -14.32
CA ILE A 240 -16.79 -6.96 -15.62
C ILE A 240 -15.76 -7.71 -16.45
N LYS A 241 -15.97 -7.72 -17.76
CA LYS A 241 -15.06 -8.24 -18.76
C LYS A 241 -13.97 -7.22 -19.06
N THR A 242 -12.75 -7.71 -19.15
CA THR A 242 -11.59 -7.02 -19.70
C THR A 242 -11.05 -7.85 -20.87
N ASP A 243 -10.12 -7.30 -21.66
CA ASP A 243 -9.52 -8.00 -22.80
C ASP A 243 -8.91 -9.38 -22.46
N LYS A 244 -8.50 -9.58 -21.20
CA LYS A 244 -7.77 -10.79 -20.76
C LYS A 244 -8.57 -11.67 -19.82
N LYS A 245 -9.48 -11.10 -19.02
CA LYS A 245 -10.16 -11.81 -17.93
C LYS A 245 -11.43 -11.10 -17.46
N THR A 246 -12.24 -11.84 -16.72
CA THR A 246 -13.32 -11.28 -15.90
C THR A 246 -12.77 -10.96 -14.50
N LYS A 247 -13.17 -9.83 -13.93
CA LYS A 247 -12.81 -9.42 -12.56
C LYS A 247 -13.91 -8.55 -11.96
N LEU A 248 -13.92 -8.35 -10.64
CA LEU A 248 -14.74 -7.32 -10.02
C LEU A 248 -14.38 -5.92 -10.59
N PHE A 249 -15.37 -5.06 -10.77
CA PHE A 249 -15.20 -3.67 -11.26
C PHE A 249 -14.51 -2.70 -10.28
N ILE A 250 -13.88 -3.23 -9.22
CA ILE A 250 -13.08 -2.49 -8.24
C ILE A 250 -11.61 -2.60 -8.65
N ASP A 251 -10.92 -1.46 -8.81
CA ASP A 251 -9.48 -1.45 -8.98
C ASP A 251 -8.77 -1.62 -7.62
N THR A 252 -8.29 -2.83 -7.34
CA THR A 252 -7.54 -3.12 -6.11
C THR A 252 -6.05 -2.72 -6.19
N THR A 253 -5.58 -2.24 -7.35
CA THR A 253 -4.18 -1.78 -7.51
C THR A 253 -3.96 -0.40 -6.89
N VAL A 254 -5.03 0.27 -6.43
CA VAL A 254 -4.97 1.60 -5.81
C VAL A 254 -4.39 1.59 -4.38
N TYR A 255 -4.22 0.42 -3.78
CA TYR A 255 -3.63 0.25 -2.44
C TYR A 255 -2.13 -0.01 -2.53
N SER A 256 -1.41 0.98 -3.08
CA SER A 256 0.05 0.96 -3.20
C SER A 256 0.71 2.05 -2.35
N LYS A 257 2.00 1.89 -2.06
CA LYS A 257 2.78 2.87 -1.29
C LYS A 257 2.76 4.23 -1.98
N ASN A 258 2.51 5.31 -1.23
CA ASN A 258 2.56 6.67 -1.75
C ASN A 258 1.63 6.89 -2.97
N ARG A 259 0.40 6.35 -2.90
CA ARG A 259 -0.56 6.37 -4.02
C ARG A 259 -0.98 7.81 -4.33
N HIS A 260 -0.96 8.17 -5.61
CA HIS A 260 -1.59 9.41 -6.09
C HIS A 260 -3.05 9.12 -6.39
N PHE A 261 -3.98 9.83 -5.75
CA PHE A 261 -5.41 9.65 -5.93
C PHE A 261 -6.08 10.96 -6.34
N ARG A 262 -6.87 10.95 -7.42
CA ARG A 262 -7.40 12.18 -8.01
C ARG A 262 -8.41 12.83 -7.06
N ILE A 263 -8.24 14.13 -6.82
CA ILE A 263 -9.08 14.90 -5.89
C ILE A 263 -10.40 15.36 -6.53
N TYR A 264 -11.35 15.75 -5.69
CA TYR A 264 -12.60 16.39 -6.10
C TYR A 264 -12.36 17.61 -7.01
N LYS A 265 -13.18 17.77 -8.05
CA LYS A 265 -13.12 18.78 -9.13
C LYS A 265 -11.86 18.72 -10.02
N ALA A 266 -10.94 17.76 -9.82
CA ALA A 266 -9.79 17.59 -10.69
C ALA A 266 -10.10 16.71 -11.92
N THR A 267 -9.29 16.88 -12.96
CA THR A 267 -9.32 16.08 -14.20
C THR A 267 -8.03 15.25 -14.36
N LYS A 268 -8.07 14.22 -15.22
CA LYS A 268 -6.85 13.56 -15.69
C LYS A 268 -6.20 14.43 -16.77
N TRP A 269 -4.88 14.37 -16.89
CA TRP A 269 -4.14 15.12 -17.90
C TRP A 269 -4.72 14.85 -19.31
N THR A 270 -4.89 15.89 -20.12
CA THR A 270 -5.54 15.87 -21.45
C THR A 270 -7.01 15.44 -21.48
N LYS A 271 -7.66 15.24 -20.33
CA LYS A 271 -9.09 14.91 -20.24
C LYS A 271 -9.88 16.12 -19.76
N ASN A 272 -11.15 16.15 -20.13
CA ASN A 272 -12.13 17.13 -19.64
C ASN A 272 -13.20 16.48 -18.75
N SER A 273 -12.95 15.26 -18.25
CA SER A 273 -13.84 14.56 -17.31
C SER A 273 -13.42 14.86 -15.87
N TYR A 274 -14.06 15.86 -15.30
CA TYR A 274 -13.88 16.27 -13.91
C TYR A 274 -14.47 15.24 -12.97
N LEU A 275 -13.83 15.07 -11.82
CA LEU A 275 -14.35 14.24 -10.74
C LEU A 275 -15.34 15.06 -9.91
N GLU A 276 -16.63 14.85 -10.12
CA GLU A 276 -17.70 15.61 -9.47
C GLU A 276 -18.56 14.71 -8.60
N ARG A 277 -19.53 15.25 -7.85
CA ARG A 277 -20.46 14.39 -7.09
C ARG A 277 -21.39 13.69 -8.07
N SER A 278 -21.65 12.41 -7.84
CA SER A 278 -22.68 11.70 -8.61
C SER A 278 -24.07 12.23 -8.24
N ASN A 279 -25.04 12.07 -9.14
CA ASN A 279 -26.43 12.45 -8.89
C ASN A 279 -27.06 11.63 -7.74
N GLU A 280 -26.57 10.40 -7.55
CA GLU A 280 -27.03 9.47 -6.51
C GLU A 280 -26.29 9.67 -5.17
N CYS A 281 -25.37 10.64 -5.07
CA CYS A 281 -24.60 10.89 -3.86
C CYS A 281 -25.47 11.48 -2.75
N THR A 282 -25.83 10.67 -1.75
CA THR A 282 -26.63 11.04 -0.57
C THR A 282 -25.79 11.39 0.67
N TYR A 283 -24.47 11.56 0.50
CA TYR A 283 -23.54 11.92 1.56
C TYR A 283 -24.02 13.10 2.41
N THR A 284 -23.95 12.96 3.73
CA THR A 284 -24.24 14.01 4.69
C THR A 284 -22.93 14.55 5.25
N LEU A 285 -22.63 15.82 4.96
CA LEU A 285 -21.43 16.51 5.45
C LEU A 285 -21.31 16.41 6.97
N ILE A 286 -20.09 16.19 7.46
CA ILE A 286 -19.79 16.21 8.89
C ILE A 286 -19.92 17.63 9.42
N ASP A 287 -19.33 18.61 8.72
CA ASP A 287 -19.52 20.03 9.04
C ASP A 287 -20.69 20.64 8.24
N GLN A 288 -21.87 20.61 8.87
CA GLN A 288 -23.08 21.22 8.30
C GLN A 288 -23.14 22.73 8.50
N SER A 289 -22.32 23.29 9.40
CA SER A 289 -22.36 24.71 9.79
C SER A 289 -21.65 25.62 8.79
N ASN A 290 -20.65 25.10 8.08
CA ASN A 290 -19.90 25.88 7.11
C ASN A 290 -20.76 26.23 5.89
N LYS A 291 -20.66 27.50 5.47
CA LYS A 291 -21.41 28.07 4.35
C LYS A 291 -20.85 27.65 3.00
N ASP A 292 -19.56 27.36 2.91
CA ASP A 292 -18.90 26.89 1.68
C ASP A 292 -18.99 25.37 1.58
N LYS A 293 -20.10 24.88 1.01
CA LYS A 293 -20.35 23.44 0.87
C LYS A 293 -19.35 22.75 -0.05
N GLU A 294 -18.88 23.43 -1.10
CA GLU A 294 -17.89 22.86 -2.03
C GLU A 294 -16.55 22.64 -1.34
N LEU A 295 -16.13 23.58 -0.49
CA LEU A 295 -14.96 23.38 0.37
C LEU A 295 -15.14 22.18 1.30
N CYS A 296 -16.31 22.01 1.95
CA CYS A 296 -16.57 20.85 2.80
C CYS A 296 -16.46 19.53 2.03
N TYR A 297 -17.06 19.44 0.84
CA TYR A 297 -16.93 18.24 0.00
C TYR A 297 -15.48 17.97 -0.38
N PHE A 298 -14.73 19.01 -0.75
CA PHE A 298 -13.31 18.87 -1.03
C PHE A 298 -12.55 18.31 0.19
N LEU A 299 -12.66 18.93 1.36
CA LEU A 299 -11.96 18.52 2.57
C LEU A 299 -12.32 17.09 3.00
N GLU A 300 -13.62 16.77 3.01
CA GLU A 300 -14.11 15.46 3.45
C GLU A 300 -13.84 14.36 2.41
N SER A 301 -13.58 14.72 1.14
CA SER A 301 -13.13 13.79 0.09
C SER A 301 -11.65 13.41 0.16
N LEU A 302 -10.80 14.16 0.88
CA LEU A 302 -9.36 13.87 0.97
C LEU A 302 -9.08 12.66 1.85
N ILE A 303 -8.55 11.59 1.25
CA ILE A 303 -8.47 10.25 1.82
C ILE A 303 -7.65 10.20 3.12
N SER A 304 -6.56 10.98 3.19
CA SER A 304 -5.63 10.99 4.33
C SER A 304 -5.76 12.23 5.22
N TYR A 305 -6.70 13.13 4.92
CA TYR A 305 -6.91 14.34 5.72
C TYR A 305 -7.84 14.08 6.91
N HIS A 306 -7.27 14.18 8.11
CA HIS A 306 -7.98 14.04 9.38
C HIS A 306 -7.62 15.24 10.28
N PRO A 307 -8.47 16.28 10.36
CA PRO A 307 -8.14 17.50 11.10
C PRO A 307 -8.09 17.28 12.61
N ASP A 308 -8.91 16.37 13.14
CA ASP A 308 -8.94 16.02 14.57
C ASP A 308 -8.16 14.73 14.84
N LYS A 309 -6.82 14.80 14.72
CA LYS A 309 -5.95 13.63 14.96
C LYS A 309 -5.99 13.12 16.39
N LYS A 310 -6.31 13.98 17.37
CA LYS A 310 -6.32 13.61 18.80
C LYS A 310 -7.45 12.65 19.13
N ASN A 311 -8.60 12.81 18.48
CA ASN A 311 -9.78 11.96 18.69
C ASN A 311 -9.92 10.87 17.62
N LEU A 312 -8.93 10.69 16.74
CA LEU A 312 -8.99 9.73 15.65
C LEU A 312 -8.85 8.30 16.16
N SER A 313 -9.89 7.49 15.96
CA SER A 313 -9.87 6.05 16.22
C SER A 313 -9.30 5.33 15.02
N ILE A 314 -8.22 4.58 15.24
CA ILE A 314 -7.54 3.79 14.21
C ILE A 314 -8.06 2.36 14.23
N ILE A 315 -8.54 1.90 13.09
CA ILE A 315 -8.93 0.51 12.88
C ILE A 315 -7.92 -0.23 12.02
N GLU A 316 -7.73 -1.51 12.32
CA GLU A 316 -6.83 -2.40 11.60
C GLU A 316 -7.61 -3.62 11.12
N PHE A 317 -7.47 -3.96 9.83
CA PHE A 317 -7.92 -5.25 9.32
C PHE A 317 -6.75 -6.24 9.29
N ASN A 318 -6.82 -7.26 10.15
CA ASN A 318 -5.78 -8.30 10.28
C ASN A 318 -6.35 -9.72 10.03
N HIS A 319 -7.55 -9.85 9.47
CA HIS A 319 -8.19 -11.15 9.29
C HIS A 319 -7.69 -11.88 8.03
N GLY A 320 -7.02 -13.03 8.23
CA GLY A 320 -7.03 -14.18 7.31
C GLY A 320 -6.03 -14.19 6.14
N TYR A 321 -4.74 -14.36 6.41
CA TYR A 321 -4.18 -15.72 6.30
C TYR A 321 -4.22 -16.27 7.74
N SER A 322 -4.67 -17.51 7.93
CA SER A 322 -4.96 -18.16 9.22
C SER A 322 -4.02 -17.79 10.39
N ASP A 323 -4.50 -17.01 11.35
CA ASP A 323 -3.96 -16.93 12.71
C ASP A 323 -4.62 -18.03 13.54
N SER A 324 -4.06 -19.23 13.45
CA SER A 324 -4.07 -20.19 14.54
C SER A 324 -2.66 -20.18 15.07
N LEU A 325 -2.35 -19.34 16.07
CA LEU A 325 -1.16 -19.34 16.95
C LEU A 325 -0.87 -17.93 17.53
N THR A 326 -1.85 -17.23 18.11
CA THR A 326 -1.56 -16.07 18.98
C THR A 326 -2.71 -15.78 19.92
N GLN A 327 -2.93 -16.68 20.88
CA GLN A 327 -3.39 -16.28 22.20
C GLN A 327 -2.34 -16.77 23.20
N GLN A 328 -2.04 -15.89 24.17
CA GLN A 328 -0.82 -15.84 25.01
C GLN A 328 0.29 -15.09 24.26
N THR A 329 0.65 -13.85 24.59
CA THR A 329 0.79 -13.30 25.94
C THR A 329 0.64 -11.79 25.86
N GLN A 330 -0.40 -11.24 26.48
CA GLN A 330 -0.35 -9.85 26.92
C GLN A 330 0.59 -9.83 28.12
N GLN A 331 1.80 -9.31 27.95
CA GLN A 331 2.50 -8.67 29.05
C GLN A 331 3.33 -7.51 28.51
N SER A 332 3.17 -6.40 29.23
CA SER A 332 3.75 -5.09 28.99
C SER A 332 5.23 -5.14 28.64
N THR A 333 5.64 -4.30 27.69
CA THR A 333 6.97 -3.70 27.77
C THR A 333 6.96 -2.30 27.20
N GLN A 334 7.50 -1.41 28.00
CA GLN A 334 7.59 0.01 27.81
C GLN A 334 8.45 0.35 26.58
N ARG A 335 8.10 1.47 25.96
CA ARG A 335 8.96 2.20 25.02
C ARG A 335 10.39 2.30 25.55
N SER A 336 11.35 1.91 24.72
CA SER A 336 12.71 2.45 24.77
C SER A 336 13.16 2.73 23.34
N GLN A 337 13.53 3.98 23.10
CA GLN A 337 14.08 4.45 21.83
C GLN A 337 15.47 3.84 21.57
N ALA A 338 15.71 3.54 20.29
CA ALA A 338 16.97 3.57 19.57
C ALA A 338 18.23 3.03 20.25
N ASN A 339 18.76 1.93 19.70
CA ASN A 339 20.16 1.91 19.32
C ASN A 339 20.40 0.96 18.13
N THR A 340 21.06 1.49 17.11
CA THR A 340 21.74 0.76 16.05
C THR A 340 22.74 -0.21 16.65
N GLN A 341 22.42 -1.51 16.65
CA GLN A 341 23.40 -2.57 16.73
C GLN A 341 23.04 -3.64 15.70
N THR A 342 23.97 -3.84 14.78
CA THR A 342 24.07 -4.99 13.88
C THR A 342 23.97 -6.27 14.69
N THR A 343 22.80 -6.91 14.69
CA THR A 343 22.68 -8.29 15.15
C THR A 343 23.45 -9.16 14.15
N SER A 344 24.55 -9.77 14.60
CA SER A 344 25.27 -10.80 13.86
C SER A 344 24.26 -11.85 13.37
N SER A 345 24.23 -12.11 12.06
CA SER A 345 23.41 -13.17 11.48
C SER A 345 23.77 -14.52 12.10
N LYS A 346 22.76 -15.37 12.34
CA LYS A 346 22.92 -16.72 12.90
C LYS A 346 23.84 -17.61 12.05
N TYR A 347 24.01 -17.29 10.76
CA TYR A 347 24.84 -18.05 9.82
C TYR A 347 25.81 -17.16 9.03
N PRO A 348 26.90 -16.65 9.64
CA PRO A 348 27.84 -15.73 9.00
C PRO A 348 28.50 -16.31 7.73
N VAL A 349 28.64 -17.64 7.68
CA VAL A 349 29.21 -18.36 6.53
C VAL A 349 28.25 -18.32 5.32
N ILE A 350 26.95 -18.46 5.56
CA ILE A 350 25.91 -18.33 4.51
C ILE A 350 25.85 -16.89 4.02
N ASP A 351 25.88 -15.91 4.94
CA ASP A 351 25.90 -14.49 4.60
C ASP A 351 27.09 -14.13 3.69
N LYS A 352 28.28 -14.63 4.03
CA LYS A 352 29.49 -14.41 3.22
C LYS A 352 29.33 -15.01 1.82
N TYR A 353 28.80 -16.23 1.71
CA TYR A 353 28.56 -16.87 0.41
C TYR A 353 27.54 -16.08 -0.43
N ILE A 354 26.42 -15.67 0.16
CA ILE A 354 25.40 -14.85 -0.52
C ILE A 354 25.97 -13.49 -0.92
N GLY A 355 26.84 -12.89 -0.11
CA GLY A 355 27.57 -11.67 -0.48
C GLY A 355 28.46 -11.85 -1.70
N LEU A 356 29.21 -12.96 -1.78
CA LEU A 356 30.11 -13.25 -2.91
C LEU A 356 29.36 -13.41 -4.24
N ILE A 357 28.28 -14.20 -4.26
CA ILE A 357 27.51 -14.45 -5.50
C ILE A 357 26.71 -13.22 -5.97
N ASN A 358 26.62 -12.18 -5.15
CA ASN A 358 25.86 -10.96 -5.44
C ASN A 358 26.73 -9.73 -5.76
N ALA A 359 28.05 -9.85 -5.79
CA ALA A 359 28.95 -8.74 -6.14
C ALA A 359 28.57 -8.11 -7.50
N PRO A 360 28.54 -6.76 -7.63
CA PRO A 360 28.97 -5.74 -6.67
C PRO A 360 27.94 -5.35 -5.60
N GLY A 361 26.81 -6.07 -5.50
CA GLY A 361 25.76 -5.82 -4.52
C GLY A 361 26.13 -6.26 -3.09
N VAL A 362 25.38 -5.74 -2.12
CA VAL A 362 25.53 -6.03 -0.70
C VAL A 362 24.21 -6.52 -0.10
N ILE A 363 24.30 -7.33 0.94
CA ILE A 363 23.13 -7.77 1.71
C ILE A 363 22.59 -6.57 2.49
N ARG A 364 21.34 -6.17 2.21
CA ARG A 364 20.65 -5.10 2.93
C ARG A 364 20.01 -5.62 4.21
N GLN A 365 19.41 -6.80 4.14
CA GLN A 365 18.72 -7.45 5.25
C GLN A 365 18.71 -8.96 5.03
N SER A 366 18.83 -9.73 6.12
CA SER A 366 18.52 -11.16 6.17
C SER A 366 17.32 -11.39 7.10
N LYS A 367 16.45 -12.33 6.74
CA LYS A 367 15.30 -12.76 7.56
C LYS A 367 15.25 -14.28 7.57
N TYR A 368 15.28 -14.87 8.76
CA TYR A 368 15.11 -16.29 8.94
C TYR A 368 13.63 -16.63 9.18
N PHE A 369 13.16 -17.72 8.60
CA PHE A 369 11.79 -18.20 8.69
C PHE A 369 11.79 -19.63 9.24
N ASP A 370 11.52 -19.78 10.53
CA ASP A 370 11.53 -21.07 11.25
C ASP A 370 10.61 -22.11 10.59
N SER A 371 9.39 -21.71 10.22
CA SER A 371 8.36 -22.61 9.65
C SER A 371 8.74 -23.25 8.32
N THR A 372 9.69 -22.66 7.59
CA THR A 372 10.15 -23.18 6.29
C THR A 372 11.65 -23.52 6.30
N ASN A 373 12.31 -23.34 7.45
CA ASN A 373 13.76 -23.43 7.61
C ASN A 373 14.53 -22.71 6.47
N CYS A 374 14.11 -21.49 6.15
CA CYS A 374 14.65 -20.71 5.04
C CYS A 374 15.19 -19.35 5.51
N ILE A 375 16.26 -18.87 4.87
CA ILE A 375 16.76 -17.50 5.04
C ILE A 375 16.52 -16.73 3.75
N VAL A 376 15.90 -15.55 3.87
CA VAL A 376 15.68 -14.62 2.76
C VAL A 376 16.62 -13.43 2.90
N TYR A 377 17.38 -13.17 1.83
CA TYR A 377 18.36 -12.09 1.74
C TYR A 377 17.92 -11.04 0.72
N ASP A 378 17.63 -9.83 1.19
CA ASP A 378 17.35 -8.68 0.33
C ASP A 378 18.67 -8.04 -0.11
N ILE A 379 18.85 -7.86 -1.43
CA ILE A 379 20.10 -7.36 -2.01
C ILE A 379 19.96 -5.89 -2.43
N ALA A 380 20.94 -5.07 -2.04
CA ALA A 380 21.10 -3.70 -2.50
C ALA A 380 22.30 -3.58 -3.45
N GLY A 381 22.28 -2.62 -4.37
CA GLY A 381 23.39 -2.35 -5.29
C GLY A 381 23.55 -3.34 -6.46
N ASN A 382 22.86 -4.49 -6.44
CA ASN A 382 22.75 -5.40 -7.57
C ASN A 382 21.27 -5.76 -7.83
N ARG A 383 20.82 -5.61 -9.07
CA ARG A 383 19.43 -5.88 -9.52
C ARG A 383 19.38 -6.84 -10.71
N TYR A 384 20.46 -7.57 -10.97
CA TYR A 384 20.55 -8.48 -12.09
C TYR A 384 19.63 -9.68 -11.88
N CYS A 385 18.67 -9.87 -12.78
CA CYS A 385 17.75 -11.00 -12.73
C CYS A 385 18.10 -12.04 -13.79
N SER A 386 18.32 -13.27 -13.35
CA SER A 386 18.64 -14.41 -14.20
C SER A 386 17.50 -14.82 -15.13
N ASN A 387 16.26 -14.42 -14.86
CA ASN A 387 15.12 -14.69 -15.75
C ASN A 387 15.20 -13.87 -17.04
N ILE A 388 15.43 -12.56 -16.89
CA ILE A 388 15.45 -11.60 -18.00
C ILE A 388 16.86 -11.37 -18.57
N GLY A 389 17.90 -11.90 -17.90
CA GLY A 389 19.29 -11.78 -18.31
C GLY A 389 19.89 -10.38 -18.21
N ARG A 390 19.24 -9.46 -17.47
CA ARG A 390 19.67 -8.05 -17.31
C ARG A 390 19.24 -7.47 -15.97
N GLN A 391 19.67 -6.25 -15.65
CA GLN A 391 19.24 -5.54 -14.45
C GLN A 391 17.81 -4.98 -14.58
N HIS A 392 17.03 -5.08 -13.50
CA HIS A 392 15.74 -4.39 -13.37
C HIS A 392 15.93 -2.88 -13.17
N LYS A 393 15.05 -2.07 -13.77
CA LYS A 393 15.12 -0.59 -13.68
C LYS A 393 14.71 -0.06 -12.31
N SER A 394 13.69 -0.66 -11.70
CA SER A 394 13.08 -0.22 -10.43
C SER A 394 13.01 -1.31 -9.36
N ASN A 395 12.86 -2.58 -9.77
CA ASN A 395 12.68 -3.70 -8.85
C ASN A 395 14.03 -4.30 -8.40
N GLY A 396 14.08 -4.80 -7.16
CA GLY A 396 15.25 -5.49 -6.61
C GLY A 396 15.20 -7.00 -6.85
N ILE A 397 16.32 -7.65 -6.58
CA ILE A 397 16.41 -9.11 -6.46
C ILE A 397 16.56 -9.50 -4.98
N TYR A 398 16.18 -10.72 -4.66
CA TYR A 398 16.42 -11.32 -3.36
C TYR A 398 16.82 -12.78 -3.54
N TRP A 399 17.56 -13.30 -2.57
CA TRP A 399 17.95 -14.70 -2.53
C TRP A 399 17.22 -15.43 -1.42
N VAL A 400 16.87 -16.68 -1.68
CA VAL A 400 16.32 -17.58 -0.67
C VAL A 400 17.27 -18.75 -0.53
N VAL A 401 17.69 -19.02 0.69
CA VAL A 401 18.48 -20.18 1.08
C VAL A 401 17.56 -21.14 1.82
N ASP A 402 17.37 -22.33 1.26
CA ASP A 402 16.62 -23.43 1.86
C ASP A 402 17.62 -24.30 2.61
N LEU A 403 17.59 -24.27 3.95
CA LEU A 403 18.55 -24.97 4.80
C LEU A 403 18.32 -26.49 4.76
N ASN A 404 17.07 -26.93 4.65
CA ASN A 404 16.73 -28.35 4.51
C ASN A 404 17.32 -28.95 3.23
N LYS A 405 17.22 -28.22 2.11
CA LYS A 405 17.69 -28.68 0.80
C LYS A 405 19.13 -28.25 0.48
N LYS A 406 19.77 -27.50 1.38
CA LYS A 406 21.15 -26.99 1.26
C LYS A 406 21.39 -26.32 -0.09
N CYS A 407 20.46 -25.46 -0.50
CA CYS A 407 20.55 -24.77 -1.78
C CYS A 407 20.06 -23.32 -1.70
N ALA A 408 20.57 -22.49 -2.59
CA ALA A 408 20.19 -21.09 -2.74
C ALA A 408 19.58 -20.85 -4.13
N TYR A 409 18.58 -19.98 -4.21
CA TYR A 409 18.00 -19.55 -5.49
C TYR A 409 17.59 -18.08 -5.47
N GLN A 410 17.68 -17.45 -6.63
CA GLN A 410 17.31 -16.06 -6.85
C GLN A 410 15.83 -15.95 -7.20
N LYS A 411 15.21 -14.89 -6.68
CA LYS A 411 13.93 -14.35 -7.12
C LYS A 411 14.04 -12.83 -7.27
N CYS A 412 13.04 -12.20 -7.88
CA CYS A 412 12.97 -10.75 -7.95
C CYS A 412 11.58 -10.23 -7.55
N HIS A 413 11.51 -8.93 -7.27
CA HIS A 413 10.24 -8.27 -6.89
C HIS A 413 9.41 -7.83 -8.10
N ASP A 414 9.83 -8.20 -9.32
CA ASP A 414 9.15 -7.82 -10.56
C ASP A 414 8.01 -8.80 -10.87
N VAL A 415 6.80 -8.42 -10.46
CA VAL A 415 5.59 -9.23 -10.61
C VAL A 415 5.10 -9.25 -12.06
N ASP A 416 5.46 -8.25 -12.87
CA ASP A 416 4.98 -8.12 -14.25
C ASP A 416 5.80 -9.01 -15.20
N ASP A 417 7.13 -8.95 -15.11
CA ASP A 417 8.03 -9.67 -16.03
C ASP A 417 8.51 -11.02 -15.48
N CYS A 418 8.39 -11.27 -14.17
CA CYS A 418 9.00 -12.42 -13.49
C CYS A 418 8.07 -13.11 -12.49
N PHE A 419 6.75 -13.04 -12.72
CA PHE A 419 5.75 -13.71 -11.90
C PHE A 419 6.08 -15.20 -11.70
N ASN A 420 6.19 -15.64 -10.44
CA ASN A 420 6.55 -17.01 -10.04
C ASN A 420 7.92 -17.52 -10.54
N TYR A 421 8.77 -16.67 -11.12
CA TYR A 421 10.11 -17.09 -11.50
C TYR A 421 10.94 -17.45 -10.27
N ARG A 422 11.67 -18.55 -10.38
CA ARG A 422 12.71 -19.00 -9.46
C ARG A 422 13.89 -19.44 -10.32
N SER A 423 15.09 -18.93 -10.02
CA SER A 423 16.29 -19.38 -10.73
C SER A 423 16.56 -20.87 -10.46
N PRO A 424 17.36 -21.54 -11.31
CA PRO A 424 17.94 -22.83 -10.96
C PRO A 424 18.58 -22.76 -9.56
N SER A 425 18.36 -23.80 -8.76
CA SER A 425 18.90 -23.84 -7.40
C SER A 425 20.39 -24.16 -7.45
N ILE A 426 21.18 -23.34 -6.79
CA ILE A 426 22.62 -23.50 -6.64
C ILE A 426 22.84 -24.27 -5.34
N LYS A 427 23.51 -25.42 -5.41
CA LYS A 427 23.92 -26.14 -4.20
C LYS A 427 24.87 -25.27 -3.39
N LEU A 428 24.67 -25.23 -2.07
CA LEU A 428 25.61 -24.55 -1.18
C LEU A 428 26.97 -25.29 -1.22
N PRO A 429 28.10 -24.58 -1.12
CA PRO A 429 29.42 -25.20 -0.98
C PRO A 429 29.46 -26.16 0.22
N ALA A 430 30.32 -27.19 0.16
CA ALA A 430 30.39 -28.22 1.18
C ALA A 430 30.66 -27.64 2.58
N GLU A 431 31.45 -26.57 2.65
CA GLU A 431 31.78 -25.85 3.88
C GLU A 431 30.57 -25.13 4.49
N VAL A 432 29.63 -24.68 3.65
CA VAL A 432 28.38 -24.04 4.08
C VAL A 432 27.36 -25.09 4.48
N ALA A 433 27.31 -26.21 3.76
CA ALA A 433 26.42 -27.34 4.03
C ALA A 433 26.77 -28.04 5.36
N PHE A 434 28.06 -28.19 5.67
CA PHE A 434 28.55 -28.81 6.90
C PHE A 434 28.19 -28.01 8.16
N VAL A 435 28.27 -26.68 8.11
CA VAL A 435 27.84 -25.79 9.22
C VAL A 435 26.34 -25.91 9.52
N ILE A 436 25.52 -26.20 8.50
CA ILE A 436 24.08 -26.44 8.68
C ILE A 436 23.83 -27.81 9.33
N GLU A 437 24.70 -28.80 9.08
CA GLU A 437 24.60 -30.15 9.66
C GLU A 437 24.99 -30.16 11.15
N ASP A 438 26.04 -29.44 11.55
CA ASP A 438 26.48 -29.35 12.96
C ASP A 438 25.46 -28.64 13.89
N ASP A 439 24.59 -27.77 13.34
CA ASP A 439 23.55 -27.06 14.10
C ASP A 439 22.29 -27.91 14.36
N ASP A 440 22.01 -28.92 13.51
CA ASP A 440 20.88 -29.86 13.70
C ASP A 440 21.19 -30.91 14.81
N ASP A 441 22.46 -31.25 15.03
CA ASP A 441 22.89 -32.22 16.05
C ASP A 441 22.77 -31.69 17.50
N ASN A 442 22.69 -30.36 17.69
CA ASN A 442 22.49 -29.73 19.00
C ASN A 442 21.02 -29.69 19.46
N LEU A 443 20.06 -30.19 18.65
CA LEU A 443 18.62 -30.15 18.96
C LEU A 443 18.06 -31.50 19.48
N PHE A 444 18.91 -32.53 19.65
CA PHE A 444 18.52 -33.85 20.17
C PHE A 444 19.02 -34.16 21.60
N SER A 445 19.55 -33.19 22.36
CA SER A 445 20.08 -33.43 23.72
C SER A 445 19.09 -33.22 24.87
N THR A 446 17.77 -33.28 24.63
CA THR A 446 16.77 -33.39 25.72
C THR A 446 16.00 -34.69 25.57
N ILE A 447 16.66 -35.78 25.96
CA ILE A 447 15.99 -37.01 26.37
C ILE A 447 15.89 -36.95 27.89
N ASP A 448 14.69 -37.25 28.35
CA ASP A 448 14.16 -37.28 29.71
C ASP A 448 15.18 -37.65 30.82
N ASP A 449 15.28 -36.79 31.84
CA ASP A 449 15.77 -37.17 33.16
C ASP A 449 14.72 -38.12 33.78
N ASP A 450 14.90 -39.42 33.55
CA ASP A 450 14.28 -40.48 34.33
C ASP A 450 14.97 -40.53 35.71
N ASP A 451 14.17 -40.47 36.76
CA ASP A 451 14.61 -40.55 38.16
C ASP A 451 15.36 -41.86 38.41
N GLY A 452 16.64 -41.76 38.79
CA GLY A 452 17.47 -42.90 39.14
C GLY A 452 18.74 -42.51 39.89
N ASP A 453 18.61 -41.83 41.03
CA ASP A 453 19.72 -41.61 41.96
C ASP A 453 20.19 -42.94 42.55
N ASP A 454 21.45 -43.22 42.26
CA ASP A 454 22.22 -44.40 42.61
C ASP A 454 22.93 -44.11 43.95
N THR A 455 22.36 -44.59 45.06
CA THR A 455 23.10 -44.63 46.35
C THR A 455 23.51 -46.06 46.66
N ARG A 456 24.66 -46.48 46.12
CA ARG A 456 25.41 -47.63 46.64
C ARG A 456 26.51 -47.15 47.58
N ASN A 457 26.20 -47.27 48.87
CA ASN A 457 27.17 -47.33 49.95
C ASN A 457 27.93 -48.66 49.90
N ASP A 458 29.24 -48.57 50.05
CA ASP A 458 30.17 -49.67 50.19
C ASP A 458 30.21 -50.10 51.68
N GLN A 459 29.84 -51.34 51.99
CA GLN A 459 30.22 -52.03 53.25
C GLN A 459 29.97 -53.55 53.18
N SER A 460 31.08 -54.30 53.13
CA SER A 460 31.38 -55.57 53.80
C SER A 460 30.24 -56.54 54.20
N SER A 461 30.28 -57.77 53.67
CA SER A 461 30.31 -59.08 54.38
C SER A 461 29.78 -60.22 53.49
N VAL A 462 30.63 -61.17 53.06
CA VAL A 462 30.77 -62.55 53.59
C VAL A 462 29.67 -63.53 53.12
N SER A 463 30.10 -64.56 52.34
CA SER A 463 29.54 -65.95 52.19
C SER A 463 28.14 -66.14 51.54
N ILE A 464 27.76 -67.23 50.84
CA ILE A 464 28.31 -68.54 50.42
C ILE A 464 27.30 -69.14 49.39
N ASN A 465 27.82 -69.89 48.40
CA ASN A 465 27.28 -71.04 47.62
C ASN A 465 25.88 -71.10 46.97
N PHE A 466 25.92 -71.34 45.65
CA PHE A 466 25.35 -72.47 44.86
C PHE A 466 24.13 -73.27 45.38
N ASN A 467 23.06 -73.28 44.57
CA ASN A 467 22.47 -74.43 43.84
C ASN A 467 21.09 -74.01 43.30
N GLN A 468 20.85 -73.99 41.99
CA GLN A 468 20.43 -75.10 41.12
C GLN A 468 19.09 -75.78 41.53
N SER A 469 18.17 -75.79 40.55
CA SER A 469 17.06 -76.77 40.33
C SER A 469 15.66 -76.39 40.84
N ILE A 470 14.82 -75.96 39.88
CA ILE A 470 13.53 -76.55 39.40
C ILE A 470 12.64 -75.42 38.86
#